data_AF-A0AA37T6Q3-F1
#
_entry.id   AF-A0AA37T6Q3-F1
#
_cell.length_a   1.000
_cell.length_b   1.000
_cell.length_c   1.000
_cell.angle_alpha   90.00
_cell.angle_beta   90.00
_cell.angle_gamma   90.00
#
_symmetry.space_group_name_H-M   'P 1'
#
loop_
_entity.id
_entity.type
_entity.pdbx_description
1 polymer ?
#
loop_
_entity_poly.entity_id
_entity_poly.type
_entity_poly.pdbx_seq_one_letter_code
_entity_poly.pdbx_strand_id
1 'polypeptide(L)'
;MGHFSVQIGTDSSQAFELASQKTSHFGTPDCHRFRKKIFERNNLFALPLASAYKRIAEDSDHVQANINLRQWDERLNIHDFNVSMDDDALQTFAEKRAKQCEDVKTFLNNDWYEIYGRCAELVELYTLQPSTPEQHQDCISACVNRMCCKKWWSRQLRCLRKHTIESFSRDIGIVRSGKHCYASPYAKHSYLQQRAKTEQYLNSQHLVNENGERFSLKELHDRSVSNPDMRRAELMTRIKGIEILAQKTIFRKFTMEAFRKAAILCLSLESLTGLPSNNHISLKILTIALSIFGTSY
;
A
#
# COMPACT_ATOMS: atom_id res chain seq x y z
N MET A 1 -18.53 -21.91 -13.94
CA MET A 1 -17.77 -21.48 -12.74
C MET A 1 -16.31 -21.87 -12.95
N GLY A 2 -15.42 -20.89 -13.05
CA GLY A 2 -13.96 -21.14 -13.17
C GLY A 2 -13.26 -20.49 -11.98
N HIS A 3 -12.69 -21.30 -11.09
CA HIS A 3 -11.75 -20.82 -10.09
C HIS A 3 -10.52 -20.27 -10.82
N PHE A 4 -10.49 -18.96 -11.02
CA PHE A 4 -9.32 -18.28 -11.56
C PHE A 4 -8.31 -18.15 -10.42
N SER A 5 -7.60 -19.25 -10.12
CA SER A 5 -6.38 -19.23 -9.32
C SER A 5 -5.38 -18.38 -10.10
N VAL A 6 -5.17 -17.14 -9.67
CA VAL A 6 -4.01 -16.36 -10.11
C VAL A 6 -2.80 -17.11 -9.54
N GLN A 7 -2.23 -18.01 -10.34
CA GLN A 7 -0.94 -18.60 -10.04
C GLN A 7 0.08 -17.48 -10.19
N ILE A 8 0.35 -16.76 -9.11
CA ILE A 8 1.37 -15.69 -9.04
C ILE A 8 2.80 -16.30 -9.19
N GLY A 9 2.91 -17.60 -9.48
CA GLY A 9 4.15 -18.33 -9.74
C GLY A 9 4.24 -19.05 -11.08
N THR A 10 3.32 -18.83 -12.04
CA THR A 10 3.63 -19.20 -13.44
C THR A 10 4.73 -18.26 -13.93
N ASP A 11 5.81 -18.80 -14.49
CA ASP A 11 6.92 -18.05 -15.09
C ASP A 11 6.38 -16.79 -15.76
N SER A 12 6.86 -15.63 -15.32
CA SER A 12 6.37 -14.33 -15.78
C SER A 12 6.41 -14.24 -17.31
N SER A 13 7.38 -14.88 -17.98
CA SER A 13 7.43 -14.97 -19.44
C SER A 13 6.26 -15.71 -20.10
N GLN A 14 5.59 -16.64 -19.41
CA GLN A 14 4.49 -17.41 -20.00
C GLN A 14 3.13 -16.70 -19.88
N ALA A 15 2.98 -15.78 -18.92
CA ALA A 15 1.70 -15.16 -18.61
C ALA A 15 1.18 -14.25 -19.74
N PHE A 16 2.06 -13.44 -20.35
CA PHE A 16 1.67 -12.55 -21.45
C PHE A 16 1.39 -13.31 -22.75
N GLU A 17 2.10 -14.41 -23.02
CA GLU A 17 1.84 -15.25 -24.19
C GLU A 17 0.46 -15.89 -24.12
N LEU A 18 0.11 -16.46 -22.95
CA LEU A 18 -1.21 -17.03 -22.70
C LEU A 18 -2.31 -15.96 -22.78
N ALA A 19 -2.05 -14.74 -22.29
CA ALA A 19 -2.95 -13.61 -22.42
C ALA A 19 -3.19 -13.21 -23.90
N SER A 20 -2.12 -13.22 -24.71
CA SER A 20 -2.19 -12.97 -26.15
C SER A 20 -3.02 -14.04 -26.85
N GLN A 21 -2.78 -15.32 -26.55
CA GLN A 21 -3.55 -16.45 -27.11
C GLN A 21 -5.04 -16.34 -26.76
N LYS A 22 -5.39 -15.99 -25.51
CA LYS A 22 -6.78 -15.82 -25.06
C LYS A 22 -7.56 -14.75 -25.82
N THR A 23 -6.87 -13.74 -26.37
CA THR A 23 -7.52 -12.62 -27.08
C THR A 23 -7.24 -12.64 -28.59
N SER A 24 -6.63 -13.70 -29.11
CA SER A 24 -6.17 -13.80 -30.50
C SER A 24 -7.28 -13.72 -31.54
N HIS A 25 -8.47 -14.22 -31.22
CA HIS A 25 -9.62 -14.29 -32.13
C HIS A 25 -10.42 -12.98 -32.26
N PHE A 26 -10.10 -11.95 -31.48
CA PHE A 26 -10.82 -10.66 -31.51
C PHE A 26 -10.14 -9.61 -32.41
N GLY A 27 -10.86 -9.10 -33.41
CA GLY A 27 -10.42 -7.98 -34.25
C GLY A 27 -9.33 -8.34 -35.27
N THR A 28 -8.59 -7.32 -35.71
CA THR A 28 -7.57 -7.44 -36.77
C THR A 28 -6.18 -7.83 -36.23
N PRO A 29 -5.22 -8.22 -37.10
CA PRO A 29 -3.83 -8.46 -36.69
C PRO A 29 -3.18 -7.26 -35.97
N ASP A 30 -3.53 -6.03 -36.34
CA ASP A 30 -3.03 -4.83 -35.65
C ASP A 30 -3.63 -4.68 -34.25
N CYS A 31 -4.90 -5.06 -34.05
CA CYS A 31 -5.48 -5.13 -32.71
C CYS A 31 -4.72 -6.15 -31.84
N HIS A 32 -4.33 -7.29 -32.40
CA HIS A 32 -3.53 -8.28 -31.69
C HIS A 32 -2.15 -7.71 -31.30
N ARG A 33 -1.44 -7.02 -32.22
CA ARG A 33 -0.15 -6.37 -31.93
C ARG A 33 -0.29 -5.31 -30.83
N PHE A 34 -1.34 -4.51 -30.87
CA PHE A 34 -1.67 -3.51 -29.85
C PHE A 34 -1.84 -4.15 -28.46
N ARG A 35 -2.68 -5.20 -28.36
CA ARG A 35 -2.90 -5.92 -27.09
C ARG A 35 -1.64 -6.59 -26.57
N LYS A 36 -0.89 -7.25 -27.45
CA LYS A 36 0.35 -7.94 -27.10
C LYS A 36 1.36 -6.99 -26.45
N LYS A 37 1.56 -5.81 -27.03
CA LYS A 37 2.44 -4.76 -26.46
C LYS A 37 2.02 -4.35 -25.04
N ILE A 38 0.71 -4.22 -24.79
CA ILE A 38 0.18 -3.84 -23.47
C ILE A 38 0.38 -4.98 -22.46
N PHE A 39 0.15 -6.23 -22.87
CA PHE A 39 0.34 -7.40 -21.99
C PHE A 39 1.81 -7.62 -21.65
N GLU A 40 2.73 -7.43 -22.59
CA GLU A 40 4.17 -7.50 -22.36
C GLU A 40 4.63 -6.45 -21.34
N ARG A 41 4.19 -5.19 -21.51
CA ARG A 41 4.54 -4.10 -20.59
C ARG A 41 3.94 -4.32 -19.19
N ASN A 42 2.71 -4.80 -19.09
CA ASN A 42 2.00 -4.97 -17.82
C ASN A 42 1.87 -6.44 -17.44
N ASN A 43 2.99 -7.16 -17.43
CA ASN A 43 3.01 -8.61 -17.32
C ASN A 43 2.28 -9.15 -16.07
N LEU A 44 2.44 -8.48 -14.93
CA LEU A 44 1.75 -8.84 -13.67
C LEU A 44 0.21 -8.93 -13.82
N PHE A 45 -0.35 -8.12 -14.73
CA PHE A 45 -1.78 -8.02 -14.98
C PHE A 45 -2.19 -8.60 -16.34
N ALA A 46 -1.30 -9.21 -17.12
CA ALA A 46 -1.58 -9.67 -18.48
C ALA A 46 -2.79 -10.62 -18.54
N LEU A 47 -2.85 -11.63 -17.65
CA LEU A 47 -3.95 -12.59 -17.62
C LEU A 47 -5.29 -11.99 -17.13
N PRO A 48 -5.34 -11.19 -16.04
CA PRO A 48 -6.55 -10.45 -15.69
C PRO A 48 -7.01 -9.50 -16.79
N LEU A 49 -6.10 -8.75 -17.41
CA LEU A 49 -6.36 -7.85 -18.53
C LEU A 49 -6.99 -8.60 -19.71
N ALA A 50 -6.41 -9.72 -20.13
CA ALA A 50 -6.97 -10.54 -21.20
C ALA A 50 -8.35 -11.11 -20.85
N SER A 51 -8.59 -11.50 -19.60
CA SER A 51 -9.88 -12.04 -19.18
C SER A 51 -10.97 -10.97 -19.14
N ALA A 52 -10.63 -9.77 -18.65
CA ALA A 52 -11.55 -8.64 -18.66
C ALA A 52 -11.80 -8.11 -20.08
N TYR A 53 -10.76 -8.08 -20.92
CA TYR A 53 -10.86 -7.76 -22.34
C TYR A 53 -11.83 -8.72 -23.04
N LYS A 54 -11.64 -10.03 -22.87
CA LYS A 54 -12.49 -11.07 -23.46
C LYS A 54 -13.96 -10.84 -23.08
N ARG A 55 -14.24 -10.62 -21.79
CA ARG A 55 -15.60 -10.34 -21.31
C ARG A 55 -16.22 -9.12 -22.00
N ILE A 56 -15.50 -8.00 -22.10
CA ILE A 56 -16.03 -6.79 -22.75
C ILE A 56 -16.21 -6.99 -24.26
N ALA A 57 -15.30 -7.73 -24.90
CA ALA A 57 -15.40 -8.03 -26.32
C ALA A 57 -16.59 -8.94 -26.64
N GLU A 58 -16.91 -9.89 -25.74
CA GLU A 58 -18.11 -10.74 -25.83
C GLU A 58 -19.41 -9.99 -25.50
N ASP A 59 -19.39 -9.12 -24.48
CA ASP A 59 -20.56 -8.34 -24.03
C ASP A 59 -20.90 -7.15 -24.97
N SER A 60 -19.90 -6.60 -25.66
CA SER A 60 -20.03 -5.41 -26.50
C SER A 60 -19.32 -5.61 -27.83
N ASP A 61 -18.09 -5.10 -27.96
CA ASP A 61 -17.28 -5.31 -29.16
C ASP A 61 -15.79 -5.13 -28.84
N HIS A 62 -14.93 -5.68 -29.69
CA HIS A 62 -13.48 -5.62 -29.58
C HIS A 62 -12.93 -4.18 -29.62
N VAL A 63 -13.62 -3.25 -30.29
CA VAL A 63 -13.27 -1.82 -30.30
C VAL A 63 -13.40 -1.22 -28.91
N GLN A 64 -14.52 -1.46 -28.24
CA GLN A 64 -14.72 -0.98 -26.86
C GLN A 64 -13.74 -1.64 -25.90
N ALA A 65 -13.46 -2.93 -26.08
CA ALA A 65 -12.46 -3.63 -25.29
C ALA A 65 -11.04 -3.03 -25.48
N ASN A 66 -10.69 -2.58 -26.70
CA ASN A 66 -9.42 -1.89 -26.97
C ASN A 66 -9.36 -0.51 -26.31
N ILE A 67 -10.46 0.25 -26.31
CA ILE A 67 -10.55 1.54 -25.60
C ILE A 67 -10.32 1.34 -24.10
N ASN A 68 -11.02 0.39 -23.50
CA ASN A 68 -10.88 0.09 -22.07
C ASN A 68 -9.46 -0.39 -21.75
N LEU A 69 -8.87 -1.23 -22.60
CA LEU A 69 -7.50 -1.70 -22.42
C LEU A 69 -6.47 -0.55 -22.47
N ARG A 70 -6.67 0.44 -23.34
CA ARG A 70 -5.84 1.64 -23.39
C ARG A 70 -5.94 2.44 -22.10
N GLN A 71 -7.16 2.71 -21.63
CA GLN A 71 -7.39 3.45 -20.38
C GLN A 71 -6.78 2.73 -19.17
N TRP A 72 -6.87 1.41 -19.12
CA TRP A 72 -6.25 0.59 -18.09
C TRP A 72 -4.72 0.65 -18.14
N ASP A 73 -4.15 0.60 -19.34
CA ASP A 73 -2.72 0.71 -19.56
C ASP A 73 -2.16 2.09 -19.15
N GLU A 74 -2.86 3.18 -19.48
CA GLU A 74 -2.54 4.54 -19.04
C GLU A 74 -2.54 4.66 -17.51
N ARG A 75 -3.46 3.98 -16.83
CA ARG A 75 -3.52 3.98 -15.36
C ARG A 75 -2.40 3.18 -14.69
N LEU A 76 -1.89 2.14 -15.36
CA LEU A 76 -0.77 1.35 -14.87
C LEU A 76 0.59 2.01 -15.13
N ASN A 77 0.65 2.97 -16.06
CA ASN A 77 1.87 3.65 -16.48
C ASN A 77 1.76 5.15 -16.23
N ILE A 78 2.26 5.60 -15.08
CA ILE A 78 2.29 7.01 -14.70
C ILE A 78 3.55 7.63 -15.31
N HIS A 79 3.39 8.31 -16.45
CA HIS A 79 4.50 8.75 -17.29
C HIS A 79 5.44 7.59 -17.65
N ASP A 80 6.68 7.60 -17.17
CA ASP A 80 7.66 6.54 -17.34
C ASP A 80 7.76 5.59 -16.14
N PHE A 81 6.88 5.73 -15.14
CA PHE A 81 6.75 4.81 -14.01
C PHE A 81 5.65 3.76 -14.28
N ASN A 82 6.08 2.53 -14.55
CA ASN A 82 5.18 1.38 -14.61
C ASN A 82 4.94 0.80 -13.20
N VAL A 83 3.69 0.83 -12.75
CA VAL A 83 3.27 0.34 -11.43
C VAL A 83 3.56 -1.16 -11.24
N SER A 84 3.56 -1.94 -12.33
CA SER A 84 3.80 -3.38 -12.35
C SER A 84 5.26 -3.80 -12.46
N MET A 85 6.22 -2.87 -12.51
CA MET A 85 7.65 -3.20 -12.50
C MET A 85 8.05 -3.93 -11.21
N ASP A 86 9.14 -4.67 -11.26
CA ASP A 86 9.75 -5.35 -10.11
C ASP A 86 10.25 -4.36 -9.04
N ASP A 87 10.66 -4.88 -7.88
CA ASP A 87 11.12 -4.04 -6.77
C ASP A 87 12.51 -3.46 -7.04
N ASP A 88 13.39 -4.17 -7.76
CA ASP A 88 14.74 -3.68 -8.10
C ASP A 88 14.67 -2.56 -9.13
N ALA A 89 13.82 -2.69 -10.16
CA ALA A 89 13.53 -1.58 -11.07
C ALA A 89 12.90 -0.39 -10.33
N LEU A 90 12.02 -0.60 -9.34
CA LEU A 90 11.47 0.49 -8.52
C LEU A 90 12.57 1.20 -7.72
N GLN A 91 13.51 0.45 -7.13
CA GLN A 91 14.63 1.03 -6.40
C GLN A 91 15.52 1.88 -7.32
N THR A 92 15.79 1.38 -8.53
CA THR A 92 16.57 2.08 -9.55
C THR A 92 15.85 3.36 -10.02
N PHE A 93 14.54 3.28 -10.23
CA PHE A 93 13.72 4.45 -10.58
C PHE A 93 13.72 5.49 -9.46
N ALA A 94 13.54 5.05 -8.21
CA ALA A 94 13.57 5.93 -7.04
C ALA A 94 14.92 6.65 -6.89
N GLU A 95 16.02 5.95 -7.15
CA GLU A 95 17.36 6.52 -7.14
C GLU A 95 17.56 7.56 -8.24
N LYS A 96 17.10 7.27 -9.47
CA LYS A 96 17.13 8.22 -10.58
C LYS A 96 16.39 9.52 -10.25
N ARG A 97 15.20 9.45 -9.66
CA ARG A 97 14.42 10.65 -9.27
C ARG A 97 15.06 11.42 -8.14
N ALA A 98 15.57 10.73 -7.12
CA ALA A 98 16.30 11.35 -6.03
C ALA A 98 17.51 12.13 -6.54
N LYS A 99 18.26 11.54 -7.48
CA LYS A 99 19.40 12.18 -8.13
C LYS A 99 18.99 13.41 -8.95
N GLN A 100 17.87 13.37 -9.67
CA GLN A 100 17.37 14.56 -10.39
C GLN A 100 17.11 15.73 -9.45
N CYS A 101 16.50 15.49 -8.28
CA CYS A 101 16.33 16.53 -7.25
C CYS A 101 17.68 17.01 -6.69
N GLU A 102 18.64 16.11 -6.53
CA GLU A 102 20.00 16.46 -6.10
C GLU A 102 20.74 17.31 -7.13
N ASP A 103 20.64 16.98 -8.41
CA ASP A 103 21.23 17.74 -9.51
C ASP A 103 20.65 19.17 -9.55
N VAL A 104 19.33 19.31 -9.43
CA VAL A 104 18.65 20.62 -9.30
C VAL A 104 19.19 21.42 -8.11
N LYS A 105 19.34 20.77 -6.95
CA LYS A 105 19.90 21.39 -5.74
C LYS A 105 21.34 21.87 -5.96
N THR A 106 22.17 21.11 -6.66
CA THR A 106 23.56 21.50 -6.95
C THR A 106 23.66 22.65 -7.96
N PHE A 107 22.74 22.71 -8.94
CA PHE A 107 22.78 23.72 -9.99
C PHE A 107 22.35 25.13 -9.50
N LEU A 108 21.36 25.21 -8.62
CA LEU A 108 20.70 26.47 -8.24
C LEU A 108 21.31 27.19 -7.01
N ASN A 109 22.51 26.82 -6.56
CA ASN A 109 23.32 27.58 -5.57
C ASN A 109 22.53 28.24 -4.41
N ASN A 110 21.91 27.42 -3.56
CA ASN A 110 21.27 27.80 -2.27
C ASN A 110 19.97 28.64 -2.32
N ASP A 111 19.33 28.85 -3.48
CA ASP A 111 17.94 29.34 -3.48
C ASP A 111 16.97 28.20 -3.15
N TRP A 112 16.70 28.02 -1.85
CA TRP A 112 15.86 26.92 -1.36
C TRP A 112 14.42 26.99 -1.84
N TYR A 113 13.88 28.17 -2.17
CA TYR A 113 12.51 28.31 -2.65
C TYR A 113 12.37 27.83 -4.09
N GLU A 114 13.27 28.27 -4.97
CA GLU A 114 13.27 27.81 -6.37
C GLU A 114 13.62 26.31 -6.45
N ILE A 115 14.61 25.84 -5.68
CA ILE A 115 14.95 24.41 -5.61
C ILE A 115 13.74 23.59 -5.16
N TYR A 116 13.03 24.05 -4.13
CA TYR A 116 11.82 23.40 -3.65
C TYR A 116 10.75 23.36 -4.74
N GLY A 117 10.47 24.48 -5.41
CA GLY A 117 9.47 24.56 -6.48
C GLY A 117 9.73 23.55 -7.60
N ARG A 118 10.98 23.45 -8.08
CA ARG A 118 11.38 22.49 -9.12
C ARG A 118 11.31 21.04 -8.65
N CYS A 119 11.73 20.76 -7.42
CA CYS A 119 11.62 19.41 -6.86
C CYS A 119 10.16 19.01 -6.63
N ALA A 120 9.31 19.96 -6.18
CA ALA A 120 7.90 19.74 -5.97
C ALA A 120 7.18 19.46 -7.30
N GLU A 121 7.44 20.24 -8.35
CA GLU A 121 6.92 20.00 -9.70
C GLU A 121 7.24 18.58 -10.19
N LEU A 122 8.48 18.12 -9.98
CA LEU A 122 8.90 16.76 -10.34
C LEU A 122 8.16 15.69 -9.53
N VAL A 123 7.89 15.93 -8.24
CA VAL A 123 7.11 15.01 -7.40
C VAL A 123 5.65 14.96 -7.85
N GLU A 124 5.04 16.13 -8.10
CA GLU A 124 3.64 16.28 -8.51
C GLU A 124 3.37 15.64 -9.87
N LEU A 125 4.35 15.64 -10.77
CA LEU A 125 4.29 14.91 -12.05
C LEU A 125 3.89 13.44 -11.85
N TYR A 126 4.34 12.79 -10.78
CA TYR A 126 4.02 11.39 -10.48
C TYR A 126 2.77 11.23 -9.62
N THR A 127 1.92 12.26 -9.50
CA THR A 127 0.73 12.31 -8.63
C THR A 127 1.06 12.11 -7.14
N LEU A 128 2.33 12.32 -6.77
CA LEU A 128 2.79 12.25 -5.39
C LEU A 128 2.65 13.62 -4.73
N GLN A 129 2.57 13.61 -3.40
CA GLN A 129 2.54 14.84 -2.62
C GLN A 129 3.96 15.20 -2.16
N PRO A 130 4.45 16.42 -2.46
CA PRO A 130 5.75 16.87 -2.00
C PRO A 130 5.79 16.98 -0.48
N SER A 131 7.01 16.94 0.07
CA SER A 131 7.22 17.12 1.51
C SER A 131 6.89 18.56 1.89
N THR A 132 5.87 18.80 2.72
CA THR A 132 5.46 20.17 3.05
C THR A 132 6.28 20.76 4.20
N PRO A 133 6.57 22.09 4.18
CA PRO A 133 7.32 22.76 5.25
C PRO A 133 6.68 22.63 6.64
N GLU A 134 5.35 22.57 6.72
CA GLU A 134 4.59 22.35 7.96
C GLU A 134 5.02 21.06 8.70
N GLN A 135 5.46 20.05 7.96
CA GLN A 135 5.93 18.77 8.53
C GLN A 135 7.32 18.88 9.16
N HIS A 136 8.03 19.99 8.92
CA HIS A 136 9.46 20.16 9.18
C HIS A 136 9.80 21.49 9.85
N GLN A 137 8.92 22.02 10.72
CA GLN A 137 9.15 23.30 11.42
C GLN A 137 9.47 24.44 10.44
N ASP A 138 8.77 24.44 9.30
CA ASP A 138 8.92 25.40 8.19
C ASP A 138 10.32 25.43 7.55
N CYS A 139 11.10 24.35 7.73
CA CYS A 139 12.41 24.20 7.14
C CYS A 139 12.33 23.66 5.69
N ILE A 140 12.46 24.56 4.72
CA ILE A 140 12.41 24.21 3.27
C ILE A 140 13.57 23.30 2.88
N SER A 141 14.78 23.53 3.42
CA SER A 141 15.94 22.69 3.11
C SER A 141 15.75 21.24 3.56
N ALA A 142 15.03 20.99 4.67
CA ALA A 142 14.65 19.66 5.09
C ALA A 142 13.69 18.99 4.10
N CYS A 143 12.73 19.74 3.54
CA CYS A 143 11.80 19.25 2.53
C CYS A 143 12.54 18.86 1.24
N VAL A 144 13.45 19.70 0.78
CA VAL A 144 14.31 19.41 -0.37
C VAL A 144 15.15 18.15 -0.11
N ASN A 145 15.80 18.04 1.05
CA ASN A 145 16.59 16.87 1.41
C ASN A 145 15.75 15.57 1.45
N ARG A 146 14.46 15.65 1.80
CA ARG A 146 13.54 14.51 1.67
C ARG A 146 13.31 14.12 0.21
N MET A 147 13.11 15.09 -0.68
CA MET A 147 12.93 14.84 -2.11
C MET A 147 14.23 14.37 -2.79
N CYS A 148 15.40 14.71 -2.27
CA CYS A 148 16.69 14.14 -2.70
C CYS A 148 16.96 12.73 -2.14
N CYS A 149 16.07 12.16 -1.32
CA CYS A 149 16.32 10.88 -0.66
C CYS A 149 15.70 9.69 -1.41
N LYS A 150 16.54 8.76 -1.89
CA LYS A 150 16.10 7.48 -2.50
C LYS A 150 15.09 6.70 -1.63
N LYS A 151 15.33 6.64 -0.31
CA LYS A 151 14.45 5.91 0.62
C LYS A 151 13.07 6.56 0.71
N TRP A 152 13.00 7.89 0.64
CA TRP A 152 11.73 8.62 0.63
C TRP A 152 10.96 8.32 -0.66
N TRP A 153 11.61 8.45 -1.82
CA TRP A 153 11.02 8.10 -3.12
C TRP A 153 10.52 6.66 -3.17
N SER A 154 11.34 5.71 -2.72
CA SER A 154 10.95 4.29 -2.66
C SER A 154 9.69 4.07 -1.84
N ARG A 155 9.56 4.77 -0.71
CA ARG A 155 8.38 4.67 0.16
C ARG A 155 7.15 5.26 -0.54
N GLN A 156 7.27 6.44 -1.13
CA GLN A 156 6.15 7.10 -1.84
C GLN A 156 5.68 6.26 -3.03
N LEU A 157 6.60 5.79 -3.87
CA LEU A 157 6.31 4.96 -5.04
C LEU A 157 5.69 3.61 -4.66
N ARG A 158 6.13 2.98 -3.56
CA ARG A 158 5.50 1.76 -3.06
C ARG A 158 4.08 2.00 -2.54
N CYS A 159 3.83 3.13 -1.87
CA CYS A 159 2.47 3.50 -1.47
C CYS A 159 1.57 3.72 -2.68
N LEU A 160 2.03 4.53 -3.65
CA LEU A 160 1.35 4.76 -4.92
C LEU A 160 1.04 3.43 -5.63
N ARG A 161 2.05 2.56 -5.78
CA ARG A 161 1.89 1.22 -6.35
C ARG A 161 0.79 0.43 -5.64
N LYS A 162 0.81 0.36 -4.31
CA LYS A 162 -0.22 -0.39 -3.55
C LYS A 162 -1.63 0.15 -3.80
N HIS A 163 -1.81 1.47 -3.73
CA HIS A 163 -3.10 2.09 -3.94
C HIS A 163 -3.59 1.92 -5.38
N THR A 164 -2.71 2.14 -6.37
CA THR A 164 -3.05 1.99 -7.79
C THR A 164 -3.40 0.56 -8.13
N ILE A 165 -2.61 -0.43 -7.67
CA ILE A 165 -2.89 -1.86 -7.90
C ILE A 165 -4.23 -2.26 -7.30
N GLU A 166 -4.53 -1.84 -6.06
CA GLU A 166 -5.77 -2.25 -5.41
C GLU A 166 -6.99 -1.58 -6.06
N SER A 167 -6.89 -0.29 -6.37
CA SER A 167 -7.96 0.43 -7.09
C SER A 167 -8.20 -0.21 -8.46
N PHE A 168 -7.14 -0.46 -9.22
CA PHE A 168 -7.19 -1.13 -10.51
C PHE A 168 -7.77 -2.56 -10.42
N SER A 169 -7.41 -3.31 -9.38
CA SER A 169 -7.92 -4.66 -9.15
C SER A 169 -9.44 -4.68 -8.89
N ARG A 170 -10.00 -3.64 -8.28
CA ARG A 170 -11.45 -3.47 -8.15
C ARG A 170 -12.08 -3.19 -9.51
N ASP A 171 -11.53 -2.25 -10.26
CA ASP A 171 -12.11 -1.79 -11.52
C ASP A 171 -12.14 -2.88 -12.60
N ILE A 172 -11.11 -3.73 -12.63
CA ILE A 172 -11.04 -4.86 -13.57
C ILE A 172 -11.81 -6.10 -13.08
N GLY A 173 -12.38 -6.05 -11.86
CA GLY A 173 -13.22 -7.11 -11.30
C GLY A 173 -12.46 -8.29 -10.69
N ILE A 174 -11.18 -8.11 -10.34
CA ILE A 174 -10.43 -9.10 -9.55
C ILE A 174 -10.98 -9.15 -8.13
N VAL A 175 -11.21 -7.98 -7.55
CA VAL A 175 -11.79 -7.83 -6.21
C VAL A 175 -13.32 -7.72 -6.35
N ARG A 176 -14.02 -8.79 -5.96
CA ARG A 176 -15.48 -8.91 -5.99
C ARG A 176 -15.95 -10.04 -5.08
N SER A 177 -17.20 -9.96 -4.61
CA SER A 177 -17.80 -10.91 -3.66
C SER A 177 -17.60 -12.39 -4.02
N GLY A 178 -17.70 -12.77 -5.30
CA GLY A 178 -17.53 -14.15 -5.76
C GLY A 178 -16.11 -14.63 -6.09
N LYS A 179 -15.05 -13.86 -5.77
CA LYS A 179 -13.66 -14.27 -6.05
C LYS A 179 -12.69 -13.84 -4.94
N HIS A 180 -12.43 -12.55 -4.83
CA HIS A 180 -11.59 -11.95 -3.80
C HIS A 180 -12.39 -10.81 -3.17
N CYS A 181 -13.08 -11.07 -2.05
CA CYS A 181 -14.07 -10.12 -1.55
C CYS A 181 -13.47 -8.83 -0.97
N TYR A 182 -12.30 -8.93 -0.33
CA TYR A 182 -11.76 -7.82 0.49
C TYR A 182 -10.46 -7.23 -0.03
N ALA A 183 -9.59 -8.06 -0.61
CA ALA A 183 -8.27 -7.63 -1.05
C ALA A 183 -7.85 -8.39 -2.29
N SER A 184 -7.11 -7.72 -3.16
CA SER A 184 -6.52 -8.37 -4.34
C SER A 184 -5.56 -9.51 -3.94
N PRO A 185 -5.40 -10.54 -4.80
CA PRO A 185 -4.42 -11.60 -4.56
C PRO A 185 -2.99 -11.05 -4.53
N TYR A 186 -2.73 -9.92 -5.22
CA TYR A 186 -1.46 -9.19 -5.19
C TYR A 186 -1.17 -8.59 -3.82
N ALA A 187 -2.15 -7.90 -3.22
CA ALA A 187 -2.01 -7.35 -1.87
C ALA A 187 -1.76 -8.46 -0.84
N LYS A 188 -2.50 -9.56 -0.92
CA LYS A 188 -2.30 -10.74 -0.06
C LYS A 188 -0.90 -11.32 -0.23
N HIS A 189 -0.44 -11.49 -1.47
CA HIS A 189 0.89 -12.04 -1.75
C HIS A 189 2.00 -11.13 -1.22
N SER A 190 1.91 -9.82 -1.46
CA SER A 190 2.88 -8.84 -0.94
C SER A 190 2.93 -8.85 0.60
N TYR A 191 1.77 -8.96 1.26
CA TYR A 191 1.69 -9.10 2.71
C TYR A 191 2.39 -10.36 3.22
N LEU A 192 2.14 -11.52 2.59
CA LEU A 192 2.78 -12.78 2.97
C LEU A 192 4.30 -12.74 2.76
N GLN A 193 4.77 -12.18 1.64
CA GLN A 193 6.20 -11.99 1.39
C GLN A 193 6.84 -11.07 2.44
N GLN A 194 6.19 -9.95 2.78
CA GLN A 194 6.67 -9.04 3.80
C GLN A 194 6.79 -9.74 5.16
N ARG A 195 5.78 -10.51 5.54
CA ARG A 195 5.76 -11.29 6.79
C ARG A 195 6.90 -12.31 6.83
N ALA A 196 7.11 -13.05 5.74
CA ALA A 196 8.20 -14.01 5.64
C ALA A 196 9.58 -13.34 5.76
N LYS A 197 9.78 -12.19 5.10
CA LYS A 197 11.03 -11.40 5.23
C LYS A 197 11.26 -10.90 6.65
N THR A 198 10.20 -10.40 7.31
CA THR A 198 10.29 -9.94 8.71
C THR A 198 10.62 -11.09 9.65
N GLU A 199 10.01 -12.25 9.46
CA GLU A 199 10.28 -13.44 10.28
C GLU A 199 11.72 -13.94 10.11
N GLN A 200 12.20 -14.03 8.86
CA GLN A 200 13.61 -14.34 8.57
C GLN A 200 14.57 -13.35 9.24
N TYR A 201 14.27 -12.06 9.16
CA TYR A 201 15.06 -11.02 9.82
C TYR A 201 15.12 -11.24 11.34
N LEU A 202 13.98 -11.42 12.01
CA LEU A 202 13.90 -11.63 13.46
C LEU A 202 14.63 -12.89 13.92
N ASN A 203 14.57 -13.98 13.13
CA ASN A 203 15.27 -15.21 13.44
C ASN A 203 16.79 -15.09 13.24
N SER A 204 17.23 -14.29 12.26
CA SER A 204 18.66 -14.13 11.96
C SER A 204 19.41 -13.30 13.00
N GLN A 205 18.73 -12.34 13.65
CA GLN A 205 19.34 -11.41 14.60
C GLN A 205 19.35 -12.00 16.01
N HIS A 206 20.48 -11.85 16.70
CA HIS A 206 20.67 -12.35 18.05
C HIS A 206 21.14 -11.22 18.97
N LEU A 207 20.64 -11.22 20.21
CA LEU A 207 21.01 -10.28 21.25
C LEU A 207 21.69 -11.04 22.39
N VAL A 208 22.67 -10.40 23.02
CA VAL A 208 23.40 -10.94 24.17
C VAL A 208 23.16 -10.02 25.36
N ASN A 209 22.72 -10.58 26.48
CA ASN A 209 22.51 -9.84 27.72
C ASN A 209 23.84 -9.70 28.50
N GLU A 210 23.85 -8.85 29.53
CA GLU A 210 25.00 -8.63 30.43
C GLU A 210 25.48 -9.93 31.12
N ASN A 211 24.57 -10.88 31.32
CA ASN A 211 24.86 -12.20 31.90
C ASN A 211 25.46 -13.20 30.89
N GLY A 212 25.70 -12.80 29.64
CA GLY A 212 26.22 -13.67 28.58
C GLY A 212 25.19 -14.58 27.91
N GLU A 213 23.91 -14.49 28.29
CA GLU A 213 22.82 -15.24 27.66
C GLU A 213 22.51 -14.69 26.26
N ARG A 214 22.36 -15.59 25.28
CA ARG A 214 22.05 -15.25 23.89
C ARG A 214 20.61 -15.63 23.56
N PHE A 215 19.83 -14.65 23.13
CA PHE A 215 18.45 -14.82 22.68
C PHE A 215 18.30 -14.42 21.23
N SER A 216 17.43 -15.10 20.48
CA SER A 216 17.02 -14.61 19.17
C SER A 216 16.13 -13.38 19.33
N LEU A 217 16.19 -12.45 18.37
CA LEU A 217 15.32 -11.28 18.39
C LEU A 217 13.84 -11.69 18.28
N LYS A 218 13.56 -12.83 17.65
CA LYS A 218 12.22 -13.45 17.60
C LYS A 218 11.70 -13.84 18.97
N GLU A 219 12.49 -14.51 19.81
CA GLU A 219 12.08 -14.91 21.16
C GLU A 219 11.70 -13.70 22.02
N LEU A 220 12.49 -12.63 21.91
CA LEU A 220 12.22 -11.37 22.63
C LEU A 220 10.98 -10.67 22.07
N HIS A 221 10.83 -10.62 20.74
CA HIS A 221 9.64 -10.09 20.09
C HIS A 221 8.38 -10.78 20.62
N ASP A 222 8.37 -12.12 20.65
CA ASP A 222 7.21 -12.93 21.02
C ASP A 222 6.77 -12.76 22.48
N ARG A 223 7.69 -12.38 23.37
CA ARG A 223 7.46 -12.12 24.79
C ARG A 223 7.21 -10.64 25.13
N SER A 224 7.23 -9.77 24.12
CA SER A 224 7.08 -8.32 24.31
C SER A 224 5.73 -7.80 23.81
N VAL A 225 5.40 -6.56 24.16
CA VAL A 225 4.27 -5.80 23.59
C VAL A 225 4.35 -5.58 22.07
N SER A 226 5.48 -5.93 21.45
CA SER A 226 5.64 -5.96 20.00
C SER A 226 4.82 -7.08 19.36
N ASN A 227 4.62 -8.20 20.07
CA ASN A 227 3.76 -9.29 19.64
C ASN A 227 2.29 -8.83 19.61
N PRO A 228 1.61 -8.86 18.44
CA PRO A 228 0.21 -8.46 18.31
C PRO A 228 -0.74 -9.19 19.25
N ASP A 229 -0.49 -10.47 19.52
CA ASP A 229 -1.35 -11.28 20.40
C ASP A 229 -1.24 -10.83 21.86
N MET A 230 -0.02 -10.55 22.33
CA MET A 230 0.20 -9.97 23.66
C MET A 230 -0.38 -8.57 23.76
N ARG A 231 -0.16 -7.72 22.75
CA ARG A 231 -0.73 -6.36 22.71
C ARG A 231 -2.25 -6.39 22.77
N ARG A 232 -2.88 -7.31 22.03
CA ARG A 232 -4.34 -7.51 22.05
C ARG A 232 -4.82 -7.95 23.42
N ALA A 233 -4.13 -8.91 24.06
CA ALA A 233 -4.48 -9.37 25.40
C ALA A 233 -4.38 -8.24 26.45
N GLU A 234 -3.31 -7.45 26.41
CA GLU A 234 -3.16 -6.27 27.27
C GLU A 234 -4.26 -5.23 27.02
N LEU A 235 -4.54 -4.91 25.76
CA LEU A 235 -5.60 -3.97 25.39
C LEU A 235 -6.95 -4.42 25.93
N MET A 236 -7.32 -5.69 25.76
CA MET A 236 -8.57 -6.24 26.28
C MET A 236 -8.62 -6.16 27.82
N THR A 237 -7.51 -6.42 28.48
CA THR A 237 -7.40 -6.32 29.95
C THR A 237 -7.58 -4.87 30.42
N ARG A 238 -6.96 -3.89 29.73
CA ARG A 238 -7.13 -2.46 30.03
C ARG A 238 -8.57 -2.00 29.82
N ILE A 239 -9.20 -2.38 28.70
CA ILE A 239 -10.61 -2.07 28.42
C ILE A 239 -11.50 -2.63 29.53
N LYS A 240 -11.24 -3.87 29.97
CA LYS A 240 -12.02 -4.47 31.06
C LYS A 240 -11.83 -3.74 32.39
N GLY A 241 -10.60 -3.35 32.71
CA GLY A 241 -10.32 -2.55 33.91
C GLY A 241 -11.08 -1.22 33.91
N ILE A 242 -11.09 -0.52 32.78
CA ILE A 242 -11.84 0.74 32.60
C ILE A 242 -13.35 0.50 32.73
N GLU A 243 -13.88 -0.59 32.15
CA GLU A 243 -15.29 -0.96 32.31
C GLU A 243 -15.65 -1.17 33.79
N ILE A 244 -14.83 -1.90 34.55
CA ILE A 244 -15.07 -2.15 35.98
C ILE A 244 -15.06 -0.83 36.77
N LEU A 245 -14.12 0.07 36.47
CA LEU A 245 -14.06 1.38 37.11
C LEU A 245 -15.30 2.21 36.78
N ALA A 246 -15.71 2.27 35.51
CA ALA A 246 -16.91 2.98 35.08
C ALA A 246 -18.20 2.44 35.69
N GLN A 247 -18.26 1.13 36.01
CA GLN A 247 -19.40 0.51 36.71
C GLN A 247 -19.40 0.82 38.21
N LYS A 248 -18.23 0.96 38.84
CA LYS A 248 -18.08 1.28 40.26
C LYS A 248 -18.36 2.75 40.56
N THR A 249 -17.94 3.64 39.68
CA THR A 249 -18.28 5.07 39.75
C THR A 249 -19.69 5.28 39.17
N ILE A 250 -20.45 6.30 39.61
CA ILE A 250 -21.86 6.54 39.19
C ILE A 250 -21.96 7.06 37.73
N PHE A 251 -21.06 6.66 36.82
CA PHE A 251 -21.08 7.01 35.39
C PHE A 251 -21.87 5.95 34.60
N ARG A 252 -23.12 5.69 35.02
CA ARG A 252 -23.69 4.36 34.80
C ARG A 252 -24.31 4.07 33.44
N LYS A 253 -24.43 5.00 32.48
CA LYS A 253 -25.09 4.65 31.18
C LYS A 253 -24.52 5.27 29.90
N PHE A 254 -23.90 6.45 29.92
CA PHE A 254 -23.53 7.14 28.66
C PHE A 254 -22.20 6.70 28.03
N THR A 255 -21.20 6.30 28.83
CA THR A 255 -19.84 6.05 28.33
C THR A 255 -19.67 4.65 27.73
N MET A 256 -20.33 3.64 28.29
CA MET A 256 -20.08 2.24 27.95
C MET A 256 -20.47 1.89 26.50
N GLU A 257 -21.56 2.45 25.95
CA GLU A 257 -21.98 2.14 24.58
C GLU A 257 -21.12 2.85 23.53
N ALA A 258 -20.68 4.08 23.83
CA ALA A 258 -19.75 4.84 23.00
C ALA A 258 -18.36 4.19 22.95
N PHE A 259 -17.83 3.74 24.10
CA PHE A 259 -16.54 3.04 24.16
C PHE A 259 -16.57 1.67 23.48
N ARG A 260 -17.67 0.90 23.62
CA ARG A 260 -17.81 -0.40 22.94
C ARG A 260 -17.87 -0.24 21.42
N LYS A 261 -18.62 0.75 20.93
CA LYS A 261 -18.68 1.08 19.49
C LYS A 261 -17.32 1.58 18.97
N ALA A 262 -16.62 2.44 19.72
CA ALA A 262 -15.29 2.92 19.36
C ALA A 262 -14.22 1.81 19.34
N ALA A 263 -14.26 0.88 20.31
CA ALA A 263 -13.34 -0.26 20.36
C ALA A 263 -13.55 -1.24 19.20
N ILE A 264 -14.81 -1.53 18.83
CA ILE A 264 -15.14 -2.33 17.65
C ILE A 264 -14.64 -1.63 16.38
N LEU A 265 -14.84 -0.31 16.26
CA LEU A 265 -14.35 0.48 15.13
C LEU A 265 -12.81 0.41 15.02
N CYS A 266 -12.08 0.60 16.13
CA CYS A 266 -10.62 0.50 16.15
C CYS A 266 -10.10 -0.90 15.77
N LEU A 267 -10.70 -1.97 16.31
CA LEU A 267 -10.29 -3.34 15.97
C LEU A 267 -10.59 -3.68 14.50
N SER A 268 -11.71 -3.17 13.96
CA SER A 268 -12.03 -3.33 12.53
C SER A 268 -11.06 -2.54 11.63
N LEU A 269 -10.63 -1.35 12.05
CA LEU A 269 -9.64 -0.53 11.33
C LEU A 269 -8.22 -1.13 11.37
N GLU A 270 -7.80 -1.75 12.48
CA GLU A 270 -6.51 -2.46 12.57
C GLU A 270 -6.47 -3.69 11.64
N SER A 271 -7.60 -4.40 11.51
CA SER A 271 -7.72 -5.54 10.57
C SER A 271 -7.69 -5.13 9.10
N LEU A 272 -8.08 -3.90 8.77
CA LEU A 272 -8.15 -3.36 7.41
C LEU A 272 -6.86 -2.66 6.96
N THR A 273 -6.08 -2.09 7.88
CA THR A 273 -4.95 -1.20 7.53
C THR A 273 -3.57 -1.83 7.71
N GLY A 274 -3.42 -2.89 8.50
CA GLY A 274 -2.15 -3.62 8.66
C GLY A 274 -0.96 -2.77 9.16
N LEU A 275 -1.22 -1.55 9.66
CA LEU A 275 -0.22 -0.66 10.21
C LEU A 275 -0.26 -0.75 11.75
N PRO A 276 0.89 -0.91 12.43
CA PRO A 276 0.93 -0.76 13.88
C PRO A 276 0.62 0.70 14.20
N SER A 277 -0.44 0.92 14.97
CA SER A 277 -0.84 2.24 15.44
C SER A 277 0.31 2.85 16.24
N ASN A 278 0.93 3.91 15.69
CA ASN A 278 1.70 4.83 16.52
C ASN A 278 0.72 5.45 17.53
N ASN A 279 1.05 5.33 18.83
CA ASN A 279 0.20 5.71 19.96
C ASN A 279 -0.50 7.07 19.82
N HIS A 280 0.08 8.01 19.08
CA HIS A 280 -0.50 9.33 18.79
C HIS A 280 -1.79 9.32 17.97
N ILE A 281 -1.98 8.40 17.02
CA ILE A 281 -3.19 8.37 16.18
C ILE A 281 -4.36 7.77 16.97
N SER A 282 -4.10 6.68 17.71
CA SER A 282 -5.10 6.07 18.60
C SER A 282 -5.55 7.02 19.70
N LEU A 283 -4.64 7.83 20.27
CA LEU A 283 -4.97 8.89 21.22
C LEU A 283 -5.80 10.00 20.57
N LYS A 284 -5.43 10.50 19.38
CA LYS A 284 -6.21 11.54 18.67
C LYS A 284 -7.62 11.06 18.29
N ILE A 285 -7.78 9.81 17.86
CA ILE A 285 -9.10 9.21 17.55
C ILE A 285 -9.93 9.07 18.84
N LEU A 286 -9.32 8.67 19.96
CA LEU A 286 -10.00 8.66 21.26
C LEU A 286 -10.39 10.08 21.70
N THR A 287 -9.53 11.08 21.51
CA THR A 287 -9.81 12.48 21.86
C THR A 287 -10.94 13.07 21.03
N ILE A 288 -10.98 12.80 19.72
CA ILE A 288 -12.05 13.25 18.81
C ILE A 288 -13.37 12.52 19.14
N ALA A 289 -13.33 11.22 19.43
CA ALA A 289 -14.51 10.49 19.86
C ALA A 289 -15.04 11.05 21.19
N LEU A 290 -14.17 11.31 22.17
CA LEU A 290 -14.56 11.91 23.45
C LEU A 290 -15.07 13.36 23.30
N SER A 291 -14.55 14.16 22.36
CA SER A 291 -15.04 15.53 22.11
C SER A 291 -16.40 15.56 21.40
N ILE A 292 -16.71 14.58 20.56
CA ILE A 292 -18.00 14.47 19.87
C ILE A 292 -19.10 14.00 20.84
N PHE A 293 -18.77 13.15 21.82
CA PHE A 293 -19.72 12.64 22.81
C PHE A 293 -19.78 13.47 24.12
N GLY A 294 -18.85 14.40 24.33
CA GLY A 294 -18.75 15.23 25.53
C GLY A 294 -19.49 16.58 25.49
N THR A 295 -20.20 16.90 24.41
CA THR A 295 -20.91 18.19 24.22
C THR A 295 -22.42 18.12 24.42
N SER A 296 -22.92 17.13 25.15
CA SER A 296 -24.29 17.16 25.65
C SER A 296 -24.30 16.75 27.11
N TYR A 297 -24.66 17.74 27.93
CA TYR A 297 -24.82 17.74 29.39
C TYR A 297 -25.51 16.50 29.96
#